data_AF-A0A829R892-F1
#
_entry.id   AF-A0A829R892-F1
#
_cell.length_a   1.000
_cell.length_b   1.000
_cell.length_c   1.000
_cell.angle_alpha   90.00
_cell.angle_beta   90.00
_cell.angle_gamma   90.00
#
_symmetry.space_group_name_H-M   'P 1'
#
loop_
_entity.id
_entity.type
_entity.pdbx_description
1 polymer ?
#
loop_
_entity_poly.entity_id
_entity_poly.type
_entity_poly.pdbx_seq_one_letter_code
_entity_poly.pdbx_strand_id
1 'polypeptide(L)'
;MPGTNTAKYHRNFVEATSKWDYMIAQNDYAAKIFEEAFHLEQEKILTMGYPRNEELTKVDEQENQRIKERLHLPQDKKIILFAPTWRDNQNYKRGEYIGEILFDLEKMYEALHKDYILLIKWHYLISDKMVIPEKYQHFAFKPPQHININELFKISDVLVTDYSSVMFDFANLDRKILFHIPDYEEYKSDTRGLYFDLTKTFPLSTSFRTKDLIRNILNEENESAAFFEQLCYLDKRHPTEKIVNKVFYHRETK
;
A
#
# COMPACT_ATOMS: atom_id res chain seq x y z
N MET A 1 2.30 23.27 -0.80
CA MET A 1 1.84 23.87 0.47
C MET A 1 1.76 25.37 0.32
N PRO A 2 0.63 26.02 0.65
CA PRO A 2 0.52 27.48 0.60
C PRO A 2 1.62 28.13 1.47
N GLY A 3 2.38 29.07 0.91
CA GLY A 3 3.36 29.87 1.67
C GLY A 3 4.75 29.24 1.89
N THR A 4 5.12 28.16 1.21
CA THR A 4 6.49 27.62 1.22
C THR A 4 7.07 27.51 -0.19
N ASN A 5 8.36 27.78 -0.35
CA ASN A 5 9.12 27.47 -1.57
C ASN A 5 9.97 26.22 -1.35
N THR A 6 10.45 25.60 -2.43
CA THR A 6 11.21 24.33 -2.37
C THR A 6 12.38 24.42 -1.40
N ALA A 7 13.18 25.48 -1.45
CA ALA A 7 14.33 25.65 -0.55
C ALA A 7 13.92 25.74 0.93
N LYS A 8 12.83 26.45 1.25
CA LYS A 8 12.29 26.54 2.61
C LYS A 8 11.70 25.21 3.07
N TYR A 9 11.04 24.48 2.18
CA TYR A 9 10.55 23.13 2.46
C TYR A 9 11.71 22.18 2.81
N HIS A 10 12.76 22.13 1.98
CA HIS A 10 13.93 21.29 2.24
C HIS A 10 14.62 21.65 3.56
N ARG A 11 14.83 22.94 3.84
CA ARG A 11 15.44 23.36 5.11
C ARG A 11 14.61 22.94 6.33
N ASN A 12 13.31 23.19 6.30
CA ASN A 12 12.42 22.79 7.39
C ASN A 12 12.39 21.27 7.57
N PHE A 13 12.48 20.53 6.47
CA PHE A 13 12.50 19.07 6.48
C PHE A 13 13.80 18.53 7.10
N VAL A 14 14.96 19.05 6.68
CA VAL A 14 16.27 18.70 7.29
C VAL A 14 16.32 19.10 8.77
N GLU A 15 15.78 20.26 9.13
CA GLU A 15 15.72 20.66 10.55
C GLU A 15 14.84 19.70 11.36
N ALA A 16 13.74 19.21 10.78
CA ALA A 16 12.87 18.23 11.43
C ALA A 16 13.55 16.87 11.56
N THR A 17 14.20 16.36 10.50
CA THR A 17 14.87 15.05 10.51
C THR A 17 16.11 15.05 11.40
N SER A 18 16.83 16.17 11.52
CA SER A 18 17.99 16.28 12.42
C SER A 18 17.65 16.06 13.90
N LYS A 19 16.39 16.28 14.29
CA LYS A 19 15.88 16.04 15.65
C LYS A 19 15.56 14.57 15.92
N TRP A 20 15.62 13.70 14.91
CA TRP A 20 15.39 12.27 15.09
C TRP A 20 16.63 11.61 15.69
N ASP A 21 16.43 10.89 16.80
CA ASP A 21 17.44 9.99 17.36
C ASP A 21 17.60 8.73 16.50
N TYR A 22 16.47 8.22 15.99
CA TYR A 22 16.39 7.02 15.17
C TYR A 22 15.35 7.16 14.06
N MET A 23 15.63 6.53 12.91
CA MET A 23 14.72 6.35 11.79
C MET A 23 14.66 4.86 11.45
N ILE A 24 13.47 4.26 11.41
CA ILE A 24 13.32 2.84 11.09
C ILE A 24 13.31 2.67 9.57
N ALA A 25 14.09 1.72 9.06
CA ALA A 25 14.09 1.31 7.67
C ALA A 25 13.62 -0.14 7.51
N GLN A 26 12.82 -0.38 6.47
CA GLN A 26 12.24 -1.69 6.20
C GLN A 26 13.26 -2.71 5.70
N ASN A 27 14.26 -2.25 4.95
CA ASN A 27 15.33 -3.05 4.33
C ASN A 27 16.49 -2.14 3.94
N ASP A 28 17.60 -2.75 3.50
CA ASP A 28 18.83 -2.02 3.14
C ASP A 28 18.61 -1.05 1.98
N TYR A 29 17.67 -1.38 1.08
CA TYR A 29 17.30 -0.50 -0.01
C TYR A 29 16.66 0.79 0.50
N ALA A 30 15.66 0.69 1.38
CA ALA A 30 15.03 1.85 2.01
C ALA A 30 16.02 2.63 2.87
N ALA A 31 16.93 1.95 3.58
CA ALA A 31 17.95 2.60 4.41
C ALA A 31 18.84 3.54 3.60
N LYS A 32 19.31 3.11 2.41
CA LYS A 32 20.12 3.94 1.50
C LYS A 32 19.35 5.17 1.01
N ILE A 33 18.08 4.99 0.65
CA ILE A 33 17.23 6.11 0.22
C ILE A 33 17.03 7.11 1.37
N PHE A 34 16.83 6.63 2.59
CA PHE A 34 16.61 7.49 3.75
C PHE A 34 17.86 8.27 4.16
N GLU A 35 19.04 7.67 4.04
CA GLU A 35 20.33 8.35 4.24
C GLU A 35 20.44 9.58 3.33
N GLU A 36 20.21 9.39 2.03
CA GLU A 36 20.28 10.48 1.03
C GLU A 36 19.13 11.49 1.18
N ALA A 37 17.89 11.01 1.29
CA ALA A 37 16.70 11.87 1.26
C ALA A 37 16.48 12.67 2.55
N PHE A 38 16.90 12.12 3.70
CA PHE A 38 16.71 12.74 5.01
C PHE A 38 17.98 13.33 5.60
N HIS A 39 19.12 13.19 4.92
CA HIS A 39 20.44 13.62 5.39
C HIS A 39 20.74 13.09 6.80
N LEU A 40 20.44 11.81 7.02
CA LEU A 40 20.64 11.13 8.29
C LEU A 40 21.96 10.34 8.28
N GLU A 41 22.68 10.37 9.39
CA GLU A 41 23.81 9.48 9.63
C GLU A 41 23.35 8.02 9.66
N GLN A 42 24.16 7.12 9.11
CA GLN A 42 23.82 5.69 9.00
C GLN A 42 23.51 5.07 10.37
N GLU A 43 24.17 5.51 11.44
CA GLU A 43 23.97 5.03 12.81
C GLU A 43 22.58 5.34 13.37
N LYS A 44 21.90 6.35 12.83
CA LYS A 44 20.52 6.69 13.19
C LYS A 44 19.50 5.83 12.47
N ILE A 45 19.88 5.14 11.40
CA ILE A 45 18.96 4.32 10.59
C ILE A 45 18.93 2.89 11.15
N LEU A 46 17.79 2.54 11.76
CA LEU A 46 17.52 1.20 12.27
C LEU A 46 16.91 0.33 11.17
N THR A 47 17.77 -0.32 10.40
CA THR A 47 17.37 -1.28 9.36
C THR A 47 16.94 -2.60 10.00
N MET A 48 15.72 -2.62 10.54
CA MET A 48 15.20 -3.72 11.36
C MET A 48 13.84 -4.25 10.90
N GLY A 49 13.24 -3.68 9.85
CA GLY A 49 11.85 -3.95 9.48
C GLY A 49 10.87 -3.05 10.23
N TYR A 50 9.60 -3.07 9.84
CA TYR A 50 8.56 -2.29 10.48
C TYR A 50 7.78 -3.09 11.52
N PRO A 51 7.63 -2.61 12.77
CA PRO A 51 6.81 -3.25 13.80
C PRO A 51 5.39 -3.57 13.32
N ARG A 52 4.77 -2.65 12.57
CA ARG A 52 3.43 -2.85 12.03
C ARG A 52 3.32 -4.02 11.04
N ASN A 53 4.41 -4.43 10.38
CA ASN A 53 4.36 -5.52 9.41
C ASN A 53 4.56 -6.89 10.08
N GLU A 54 4.98 -6.95 11.34
CA GLU A 54 5.18 -8.21 12.06
C GLU A 54 3.89 -9.04 12.11
N GLU A 55 2.73 -8.40 12.28
CA GLU A 55 1.43 -9.09 12.26
C GLU A 55 1.06 -9.69 10.90
N LEU A 56 1.67 -9.23 9.81
CA LEU A 56 1.45 -9.77 8.47
C LEU A 56 2.23 -11.07 8.23
N THR A 57 3.22 -11.36 9.09
CA THR A 57 4.04 -12.57 8.98
C THR A 57 3.37 -13.81 9.59
N LYS A 58 2.26 -13.62 10.31
CA LYS A 58 1.49 -14.67 10.98
C LYS A 58 0.01 -14.51 10.64
N VAL A 59 -0.46 -15.27 9.66
CA VAL A 59 -1.87 -15.26 9.26
C VAL A 59 -2.65 -16.25 10.14
N ASP A 60 -3.67 -15.74 10.83
CA ASP A 60 -4.64 -16.54 11.58
C ASP A 60 -5.98 -16.54 10.82
N GLU A 61 -6.42 -17.70 10.36
CA GLU A 61 -7.67 -17.82 9.61
C GLU A 61 -8.91 -17.52 10.47
N GLN A 62 -8.86 -17.75 11.78
CA GLN A 62 -9.96 -17.36 12.67
C GLN A 62 -10.02 -15.84 12.81
N GLU A 63 -8.87 -15.16 12.87
CA GLU A 63 -8.82 -13.70 12.83
C GLU A 63 -9.38 -13.17 11.51
N ASN A 64 -8.98 -13.76 10.38
CA ASN A 64 -9.50 -13.39 9.05
C ASN A 64 -11.02 -13.50 8.97
N GLN A 65 -11.60 -14.60 9.47
CA GLN A 65 -13.06 -14.80 9.51
C GLN A 65 -13.74 -13.72 10.36
N ARG A 66 -13.22 -13.42 11.55
CA ARG A 66 -13.74 -12.35 12.42
C ARG A 66 -13.66 -10.98 11.76
N ILE A 67 -12.59 -10.67 11.03
CA ILE A 67 -12.45 -9.42 10.28
C ILE A 67 -13.54 -9.37 9.18
N LYS A 68 -13.70 -10.43 8.39
CA LYS A 68 -14.73 -10.51 7.34
C LYS A 68 -16.14 -10.37 7.93
N GLU A 69 -16.44 -11.02 9.06
CA GLU A 69 -17.73 -10.89 9.76
C GLU A 69 -18.00 -9.46 10.24
N ARG A 70 -17.01 -8.84 10.91
CA ARG A 70 -17.08 -7.46 11.41
C ARG A 70 -17.29 -6.45 10.29
N LEU A 71 -16.79 -6.74 9.10
CA LEU A 71 -16.96 -5.91 7.91
C LEU A 71 -18.17 -6.31 7.05
N HIS A 72 -18.97 -7.30 7.49
CA HIS A 72 -20.12 -7.83 6.76
C HIS A 72 -19.78 -8.32 5.34
N LEU A 73 -18.61 -8.94 5.18
CA LEU A 73 -18.13 -9.47 3.92
C LEU A 73 -18.51 -10.95 3.74
N PRO A 74 -18.74 -11.41 2.50
CA PRO A 74 -18.87 -12.83 2.19
C PRO A 74 -17.65 -13.64 2.64
N GLN A 75 -17.89 -14.85 3.17
CA GLN A 75 -16.83 -15.74 3.67
C GLN A 75 -16.26 -16.64 2.58
N ASP A 76 -17.04 -16.92 1.54
CA ASP A 76 -16.80 -17.88 0.47
C ASP A 76 -16.22 -17.25 -0.81
N LYS A 77 -15.98 -15.94 -0.82
CA LYS A 77 -15.40 -15.20 -1.96
C LYS A 77 -13.96 -14.81 -1.70
N LYS A 78 -13.16 -14.82 -2.78
CA LYS A 78 -11.84 -14.21 -2.80
C LYS A 78 -11.95 -12.70 -2.72
N ILE A 79 -10.96 -12.03 -2.13
CA ILE A 79 -10.98 -10.60 -1.88
C ILE A 79 -9.88 -9.91 -2.68
N ILE A 80 -10.28 -8.96 -3.53
CA ILE A 80 -9.39 -8.03 -4.21
C ILE A 80 -9.37 -6.74 -3.39
N LEU A 81 -8.22 -6.32 -2.89
CA LEU A 81 -8.04 -5.00 -2.31
C LEU A 81 -7.53 -4.04 -3.39
N PHE A 82 -8.32 -3.02 -3.70
CA PHE A 82 -7.88 -1.89 -4.50
C PHE A 82 -7.50 -0.72 -3.59
N ALA A 83 -6.22 -0.33 -3.60
CA ALA A 83 -5.66 0.70 -2.73
C ALA A 83 -4.80 1.70 -3.53
N PRO A 84 -5.43 2.65 -4.27
CA PRO A 84 -4.71 3.61 -5.10
C PRO A 84 -4.05 4.73 -4.26
N THR A 85 -3.03 5.38 -4.81
CA THR A 85 -2.51 6.64 -4.26
C THR A 85 -3.44 7.80 -4.56
N TRP A 86 -3.50 8.76 -3.65
CA TRP A 86 -4.27 9.99 -3.83
C TRP A 86 -3.64 10.89 -4.91
N ARG A 87 -4.47 11.55 -5.74
CA ARG A 87 -4.03 12.50 -6.77
C ARG A 87 -4.45 13.94 -6.41
N ASP A 88 -3.50 14.86 -6.44
CA ASP A 88 -3.74 16.30 -6.19
C ASP A 88 -4.56 16.96 -7.33
N ASN A 89 -4.38 16.49 -8.58
CA ASN A 89 -4.83 17.19 -9.79
C ASN A 89 -6.29 16.88 -10.21
N GLN A 90 -7.03 16.10 -9.41
CA GLN A 90 -8.39 15.73 -9.77
C GLN A 90 -9.43 16.62 -9.10
N ASN A 91 -10.19 17.35 -9.91
CA ASN A 91 -11.29 18.20 -9.47
C ASN A 91 -12.52 17.35 -9.10
N TYR A 92 -12.49 16.72 -7.93
CA TYR A 92 -13.58 15.85 -7.47
C TYR A 92 -14.85 16.64 -7.15
N LYS A 93 -15.90 16.50 -7.97
CA LYS A 93 -17.25 16.98 -7.65
C LYS A 93 -17.99 15.93 -6.81
N ARG A 94 -18.82 16.39 -5.88
CA ARG A 94 -19.67 15.52 -5.05
C ARG A 94 -20.60 14.71 -5.95
N GLY A 95 -20.53 13.37 -5.89
CA GLY A 95 -21.31 12.47 -6.75
C GLY A 95 -20.56 11.98 -8.00
N GLU A 96 -19.29 12.32 -8.19
CA GLU A 96 -18.46 11.66 -9.21
C GLU A 96 -18.12 10.23 -8.75
N TYR A 97 -18.90 9.29 -9.25
CA TYR A 97 -18.87 7.86 -8.94
C TYR A 97 -17.50 7.16 -9.11
N ILE A 98 -16.48 7.80 -9.70
CA ILE A 98 -15.32 7.13 -10.33
C ILE A 98 -13.98 7.88 -10.14
N GLY A 99 -13.91 8.94 -9.32
CA GLY A 99 -12.73 9.83 -9.30
C GLY A 99 -11.36 9.14 -9.08
N GLU A 100 -11.30 7.99 -8.41
CA GLU A 100 -10.04 7.24 -8.24
C GLU A 100 -10.09 5.79 -8.72
N ILE A 101 -11.25 5.31 -9.16
CA ILE A 101 -11.33 3.97 -9.74
C ILE A 101 -10.92 4.10 -11.21
N LEU A 102 -9.63 3.97 -11.48
CA LEU A 102 -9.10 4.09 -12.85
C LEU A 102 -9.41 2.86 -13.73
N PHE A 103 -10.43 2.09 -13.38
CA PHE A 103 -10.94 0.94 -14.13
C PHE A 103 -12.47 0.97 -14.22
N ASP A 104 -12.98 0.15 -15.13
CA ASP A 104 -14.40 0.04 -15.42
C ASP A 104 -15.05 -0.95 -14.45
N LEU A 105 -15.76 -0.42 -13.45
CA LEU A 105 -16.39 -1.23 -12.39
C LEU A 105 -17.46 -2.19 -12.94
N GLU A 106 -18.12 -1.85 -14.04
CA GLU A 106 -19.11 -2.73 -14.66
C GLU A 106 -18.45 -3.97 -15.24
N LYS A 107 -17.37 -3.79 -16.00
CA LYS A 107 -16.59 -4.91 -16.54
C LYS A 107 -15.97 -5.78 -15.44
N MET A 108 -15.51 -5.16 -14.35
CA MET A 108 -15.00 -5.90 -13.19
C MET A 108 -16.10 -6.74 -12.55
N TYR A 109 -17.28 -6.16 -12.35
CA TYR A 109 -18.45 -6.86 -11.82
C TYR A 109 -18.83 -8.04 -12.72
N GLU A 110 -19.07 -7.81 -14.01
CA GLU A 110 -19.46 -8.86 -14.97
C GLU A 110 -18.49 -10.05 -14.97
N ALA A 111 -17.19 -9.77 -14.91
CA ALA A 111 -16.16 -10.80 -14.98
C ALA A 111 -15.89 -11.53 -13.66
N LEU A 112 -16.04 -10.86 -12.50
CA LEU A 112 -15.45 -11.34 -11.24
C LEU A 112 -16.46 -11.57 -10.11
N HIS A 113 -17.69 -11.02 -10.18
CA HIS A 113 -18.62 -11.02 -9.03
C HIS A 113 -19.01 -12.39 -8.48
N LYS A 114 -18.85 -13.46 -9.26
CA LYS A 114 -19.17 -14.83 -8.82
C LYS A 114 -18.16 -15.34 -7.80
N ASP A 115 -16.88 -15.09 -8.02
CA ASP A 115 -15.79 -15.66 -7.24
C ASP A 115 -15.09 -14.64 -6.33
N TYR A 116 -15.22 -13.34 -6.64
CA TYR A 116 -14.52 -12.26 -5.97
C TYR A 116 -15.46 -11.20 -5.38
N ILE A 117 -14.97 -10.52 -4.36
CA ILE A 117 -15.40 -9.18 -3.97
C ILE A 117 -14.24 -8.18 -4.10
N LEU A 118 -14.57 -6.91 -4.19
CA LEU A 118 -13.65 -5.79 -4.35
C LEU A 118 -13.75 -4.86 -3.13
N LEU A 119 -12.67 -4.74 -2.35
CA LEU A 119 -12.54 -3.73 -1.31
C LEU A 119 -11.86 -2.50 -1.89
N ILE A 120 -12.50 -1.34 -1.79
CA ILE A 120 -11.96 -0.09 -2.36
C ILE A 120 -11.53 0.84 -1.23
N LYS A 121 -10.22 0.90 -0.97
CA LYS A 121 -9.64 1.75 0.08
C LYS A 121 -9.20 3.09 -0.51
N TRP A 122 -10.14 4.02 -0.62
CA TRP A 122 -9.83 5.42 -0.93
C TRP A 122 -9.02 6.11 0.17
N HIS A 123 -8.31 7.16 -0.22
CA HIS A 123 -7.65 8.07 0.71
C HIS A 123 -8.69 8.87 1.53
N TYR A 124 -8.36 9.19 2.79
CA TYR A 124 -9.33 9.83 3.70
C TYR A 124 -9.84 11.19 3.21
N LEU A 125 -9.00 11.95 2.47
CA LEU A 125 -9.34 13.28 1.94
C LEU A 125 -10.50 13.26 0.92
N ILE A 126 -10.70 12.13 0.25
CA ILE A 126 -11.69 12.01 -0.83
C ILE A 126 -12.74 10.93 -0.54
N SER A 127 -12.50 10.04 0.43
CA SER A 127 -13.37 8.92 0.73
C SER A 127 -14.82 9.33 0.94
N ASP A 128 -15.11 10.39 1.70
CA ASP A 128 -16.49 10.83 1.98
C ASP A 128 -17.25 11.30 0.72
N LYS A 129 -16.54 11.64 -0.35
CA LYS A 129 -17.13 12.02 -1.64
C LYS A 129 -17.43 10.81 -2.52
N MET A 130 -16.83 9.65 -2.21
CA MET A 130 -16.92 8.44 -3.02
C MET A 130 -18.07 7.54 -2.56
N VAL A 131 -18.87 7.12 -3.54
CA VAL A 131 -20.06 6.28 -3.36
C VAL A 131 -20.00 5.13 -4.35
N ILE A 132 -20.21 3.91 -3.85
CA ILE A 132 -20.36 2.72 -4.68
C ILE A 132 -21.82 2.67 -5.17
N PRO A 133 -22.09 2.58 -6.48
CA PRO A 133 -23.44 2.42 -6.99
C PRO A 133 -24.14 1.20 -6.37
N GLU A 134 -25.42 1.34 -6.03
CA GLU A 134 -26.22 0.28 -5.38
C GLU A 134 -26.19 -1.05 -6.15
N LYS A 135 -26.17 -0.99 -7.49
CA LYS A 135 -26.05 -2.18 -8.35
C LYS A 135 -24.82 -3.05 -8.07
N TYR A 136 -23.80 -2.54 -7.38
CA TYR A 136 -22.56 -3.24 -7.07
C TYR A 136 -22.37 -3.54 -5.57
N GLN A 137 -23.37 -3.29 -4.72
CA GLN A 137 -23.22 -3.39 -3.25
C GLN A 137 -22.90 -4.80 -2.72
N HIS A 138 -23.11 -5.85 -3.53
CA HIS A 138 -22.74 -7.24 -3.19
C HIS A 138 -21.39 -7.67 -3.77
N PHE A 139 -20.72 -6.79 -4.51
CA PHE A 139 -19.43 -7.04 -5.13
C PHE A 139 -18.38 -6.07 -4.62
N ALA A 140 -18.67 -4.78 -4.59
CA ALA A 140 -17.75 -3.74 -4.19
C ALA A 140 -18.12 -3.17 -2.81
N PHE A 141 -17.15 -3.10 -1.91
CA PHE A 141 -17.33 -2.65 -0.54
C PHE A 141 -16.34 -1.53 -0.22
N LYS A 142 -16.82 -0.55 0.54
CA LYS A 142 -16.03 0.55 1.07
C LYS A 142 -15.71 0.26 2.54
N PRO A 143 -14.47 -0.14 2.89
CA PRO A 143 -14.10 -0.37 4.28
C PRO A 143 -14.12 0.94 5.11
N PRO A 144 -14.31 0.84 6.44
CA PRO A 144 -14.24 1.99 7.34
C PRO A 144 -12.91 2.72 7.21
N GLN A 145 -12.90 4.06 7.26
CA GLN A 145 -11.67 4.82 7.06
C GLN A 145 -10.62 4.63 8.15
N HIS A 146 -11.06 4.36 9.38
CA HIS A 146 -10.20 4.13 10.53
C HIS A 146 -9.72 2.68 10.66
N ILE A 147 -10.08 1.80 9.73
CA ILE A 147 -9.63 0.41 9.79
C ILE A 147 -8.10 0.34 9.68
N ASN A 148 -7.48 -0.53 10.47
CA ASN A 148 -6.08 -0.86 10.26
C ASN A 148 -5.95 -1.54 8.89
N ILE A 149 -5.13 -0.96 8.00
CA ILE A 149 -4.96 -1.48 6.64
C ILE A 149 -4.41 -2.91 6.63
N ASN A 150 -3.67 -3.31 7.66
CA ASN A 150 -3.17 -4.68 7.80
C ASN A 150 -4.31 -5.69 7.97
N GLU A 151 -5.43 -5.30 8.57
CA GLU A 151 -6.62 -6.17 8.62
C GLU A 151 -7.18 -6.40 7.21
N LEU A 152 -7.17 -5.37 6.36
CA LEU A 152 -7.54 -5.52 4.95
C LEU A 152 -6.53 -6.39 4.21
N PHE A 153 -5.24 -6.23 4.46
CA PHE A 153 -4.20 -7.07 3.85
C PHE A 153 -4.40 -8.55 4.21
N LYS A 154 -4.57 -8.86 5.51
CA LYS A 154 -4.74 -10.22 6.03
C LYS A 154 -5.90 -10.98 5.35
N ILE A 155 -7.01 -10.29 5.05
CA ILE A 155 -8.16 -10.92 4.39
C ILE A 155 -8.12 -10.90 2.85
N SER A 156 -7.17 -10.19 2.24
CA SER A 156 -7.13 -9.99 0.78
C SER A 156 -6.24 -10.98 0.06
N ASP A 157 -6.75 -11.61 -0.99
CA ASP A 157 -6.03 -12.57 -1.83
C ASP A 157 -5.16 -11.87 -2.88
N VAL A 158 -5.62 -10.71 -3.36
CA VAL A 158 -4.94 -9.91 -4.40
C VAL A 158 -4.92 -8.45 -3.99
N LEU A 159 -3.75 -7.81 -4.06
CA LEU A 159 -3.61 -6.37 -3.99
C LEU A 159 -3.54 -5.79 -5.42
N VAL A 160 -4.44 -4.87 -5.73
CA VAL A 160 -4.34 -3.99 -6.91
C VAL A 160 -3.99 -2.61 -6.41
N THR A 161 -2.85 -2.09 -6.87
CA THR A 161 -2.32 -0.79 -6.45
C THR A 161 -1.69 -0.07 -7.64
N ASP A 162 -1.23 1.15 -7.41
CA ASP A 162 -0.51 1.98 -8.38
C ASP A 162 0.89 2.33 -7.86
N TYR A 163 1.13 3.57 -7.45
CA TYR A 163 2.43 4.10 -7.01
C TYR A 163 2.62 4.00 -5.49
N SER A 164 1.76 3.25 -4.81
CA SER A 164 1.69 3.18 -3.36
C SER A 164 2.77 2.26 -2.78
N SER A 165 3.38 2.69 -1.68
CA SER A 165 4.32 1.87 -0.92
C SER A 165 3.66 0.69 -0.20
N VAL A 166 2.32 0.62 -0.15
CA VAL A 166 1.58 -0.49 0.49
C VAL A 166 1.92 -1.86 -0.11
N MET A 167 2.42 -1.89 -1.36
CA MET A 167 2.92 -3.13 -1.96
C MET A 167 4.05 -3.77 -1.14
N PHE A 168 4.94 -2.97 -0.53
CA PHE A 168 6.03 -3.49 0.28
C PHE A 168 5.54 -4.08 1.61
N ASP A 169 4.38 -3.63 2.10
CA ASP A 169 3.79 -4.19 3.32
C ASP A 169 3.04 -5.48 3.00
N PHE A 170 2.16 -5.43 1.99
CA PHE A 170 1.35 -6.56 1.55
C PHE A 170 2.21 -7.74 1.07
N ALA A 171 3.39 -7.45 0.52
CA ALA A 171 4.39 -8.43 0.14
C ALA A 171 4.78 -9.42 1.27
N ASN A 172 4.62 -9.03 2.54
CA ASN A 172 4.85 -9.95 3.68
C ASN A 172 3.93 -11.19 3.69
N LEU A 173 2.79 -11.12 2.99
CA LEU A 173 1.82 -12.21 2.92
C LEU A 173 2.12 -13.22 1.80
N ASP A 174 3.15 -12.98 0.97
CA ASP A 174 3.50 -13.82 -0.18
C ASP A 174 2.32 -13.99 -1.17
N ARG A 175 1.44 -12.99 -1.24
CA ARG A 175 0.23 -12.95 -2.08
C ARG A 175 0.42 -12.10 -3.34
N LYS A 176 -0.52 -12.24 -4.28
CA LYS A 176 -0.44 -11.60 -5.58
C LYS A 176 -0.62 -10.08 -5.48
N ILE A 177 0.31 -9.35 -6.09
CA ILE A 177 0.27 -7.89 -6.21
C ILE A 177 0.19 -7.54 -7.70
N LEU A 178 -0.62 -6.55 -8.05
CA LEU A 178 -0.85 -6.09 -9.41
C LEU A 178 -0.76 -4.58 -9.48
N PHE A 179 -0.08 -4.07 -10.52
CA PHE A 179 -0.15 -2.66 -10.85
C PHE A 179 -1.28 -2.38 -11.83
N HIS A 180 -2.08 -1.37 -11.52
CA HIS A 180 -3.04 -0.79 -12.46
C HIS A 180 -2.80 0.72 -12.57
N ILE A 181 -2.09 1.11 -13.63
CA ILE A 181 -1.51 2.45 -13.81
C ILE A 181 -1.86 3.04 -15.18
N PRO A 182 -3.16 3.24 -15.49
CA PRO A 182 -3.59 3.79 -16.78
C PRO A 182 -3.11 5.23 -17.01
N ASP A 183 -2.75 5.95 -15.94
CA ASP A 183 -2.23 7.31 -15.93
C ASP A 183 -0.69 7.38 -15.93
N TYR A 184 0.03 6.30 -16.25
CA TYR A 184 1.50 6.23 -16.12
C TYR A 184 2.27 7.34 -16.82
N GLU A 185 1.91 7.66 -18.06
CA GLU A 185 2.60 8.71 -18.81
C GLU A 185 2.37 10.11 -18.22
N GLU A 186 1.15 10.37 -17.71
CA GLU A 186 0.82 11.63 -17.02
C GLU A 186 1.54 11.71 -15.68
N TYR A 187 1.47 10.65 -14.86
CA TYR A 187 2.10 10.60 -13.55
C TYR A 187 3.62 10.78 -13.63
N LYS A 188 4.26 10.15 -14.63
CA LYS A 188 5.71 10.24 -14.88
C LYS A 188 6.15 11.64 -15.34
N SER A 189 5.32 12.34 -16.10
CA SER A 189 5.65 13.65 -16.67
C SER A 189 5.31 14.83 -15.76
N ASP A 190 4.26 14.73 -14.96
CA ASP A 190 3.67 15.88 -14.25
C ASP A 190 3.95 15.88 -12.72
N THR A 191 4.25 14.73 -12.10
CA THR A 191 4.19 14.64 -10.62
C THR A 191 5.33 13.87 -9.94
N ARG A 192 6.03 14.59 -9.05
CA ARG A 192 6.87 14.12 -7.92
C ARG A 192 8.13 13.32 -8.22
N GLY A 193 8.36 12.86 -9.46
CA GLY A 193 9.51 12.02 -9.77
C GLY A 193 9.38 10.66 -9.10
N LEU A 194 9.34 9.59 -9.88
CA LEU A 194 9.48 8.26 -9.31
C LEU A 194 10.96 8.05 -8.98
N TYR A 195 11.26 7.48 -7.80
CA TYR A 195 12.63 7.03 -7.48
C TYR A 195 13.17 6.06 -8.54
N PHE A 196 12.28 5.40 -9.29
CA PHE A 196 12.60 4.42 -10.31
C PHE A 196 11.41 4.17 -11.26
N ASP A 197 11.67 3.53 -12.40
CA ASP A 197 10.64 3.07 -13.32
C ASP A 197 9.96 1.80 -12.75
N LEU A 198 8.79 1.96 -12.14
CA LEU A 198 8.03 0.88 -11.47
C LEU A 198 7.93 -0.38 -12.34
N THR A 199 7.69 -0.19 -13.64
CA THR A 199 7.50 -1.29 -14.61
C THR A 199 8.78 -2.07 -14.91
N LYS A 200 9.95 -1.50 -14.59
CA LYS A 200 11.26 -2.14 -14.74
C LYS A 200 11.83 -2.63 -13.42
N THR A 201 11.46 -1.98 -12.31
CA THR A 201 12.00 -2.27 -10.98
C THR A 201 11.34 -3.46 -10.33
N PHE A 202 10.02 -3.62 -10.50
CA PHE A 202 9.28 -4.71 -9.87
C PHE A 202 8.77 -5.69 -10.91
N PRO A 203 8.94 -7.01 -10.69
CA PRO A 203 8.40 -8.05 -11.56
C PRO A 203 6.90 -8.25 -11.28
N LEU A 204 6.13 -7.17 -11.43
CA LEU A 204 4.69 -7.14 -11.18
C LEU A 204 3.93 -7.02 -12.49
N SER A 205 2.92 -7.88 -12.66
CA SER A 205 2.03 -7.76 -13.81
C SER A 205 1.34 -6.40 -13.78
N THR A 206 1.52 -5.65 -14.87
CA THR A 206 1.08 -4.27 -14.99
C THR A 206 -0.08 -4.17 -15.98
N SER A 207 -1.09 -3.40 -15.64
CA SER A 207 -2.26 -3.14 -16.48
C SER A 207 -2.46 -1.65 -16.70
N PHE A 208 -2.77 -1.29 -17.95
CA PHE A 208 -3.14 0.07 -18.35
C PHE A 208 -4.62 0.18 -18.74
N ARG A 209 -5.34 -0.94 -18.77
CA ARG A 209 -6.74 -1.04 -19.17
C ARG A 209 -7.44 -2.09 -18.32
N THR A 210 -8.72 -1.88 -18.05
CA THR A 210 -9.54 -2.81 -17.23
C THR A 210 -9.50 -4.24 -17.74
N LYS A 211 -9.51 -4.46 -19.06
CA LYS A 211 -9.47 -5.81 -19.64
C LYS A 211 -8.19 -6.58 -19.25
N ASP A 212 -7.07 -5.87 -19.15
CA ASP A 212 -5.78 -6.46 -18.84
C ASP A 212 -5.67 -6.67 -17.33
N LEU A 213 -6.25 -5.78 -16.52
CA LEU A 213 -6.41 -5.97 -15.08
C LEU A 213 -7.21 -7.23 -14.76
N ILE A 214 -8.37 -7.42 -15.40
CA ILE A 214 -9.20 -8.62 -15.23
C ILE A 214 -8.40 -9.88 -15.62
N ARG A 215 -7.68 -9.86 -16.76
CA ARG A 215 -6.83 -10.99 -17.15
C ARG A 215 -5.76 -11.28 -16.09
N ASN A 216 -5.11 -10.25 -15.57
CA ASN A 216 -4.07 -10.40 -14.58
C ASN A 216 -4.60 -10.92 -13.23
N ILE A 217 -5.81 -10.52 -12.83
CA ILE A 217 -6.50 -11.05 -11.63
C ILE A 217 -6.82 -12.54 -11.81
N LEU A 218 -7.28 -12.94 -12.98
CA LEU A 218 -7.66 -14.33 -13.27
C LEU A 218 -6.46 -15.25 -13.51
N ASN A 219 -5.27 -14.70 -13.82
CA ASN A 219 -4.05 -15.50 -13.87
C ASN A 219 -3.69 -15.97 -12.44
N GLU A 220 -3.36 -17.24 -12.24
CA GLU A 220 -2.98 -17.79 -10.93
C GLU A 220 -1.49 -17.58 -10.60
N GLU A 221 -0.67 -17.22 -11.58
CA GLU A 221 0.78 -17.02 -11.37
C GLU A 221 1.07 -15.81 -10.47
N ASN A 222 2.00 -16.01 -9.51
CA ASN A 222 2.59 -14.98 -8.66
C ASN A 222 4.12 -14.94 -8.84
N GLU A 223 4.57 -14.29 -9.91
CA GLU A 223 5.99 -14.20 -10.27
C GLU A 223 6.82 -13.32 -9.32
N SER A 224 6.15 -12.53 -8.47
CA SER A 224 6.79 -11.49 -7.66
C SER A 224 7.24 -11.94 -6.27
N ALA A 225 6.77 -13.10 -5.79
CA ALA A 225 7.01 -13.56 -4.42
C ALA A 225 8.50 -13.64 -4.08
N ALA A 226 9.32 -14.27 -4.94
CA ALA A 226 10.75 -14.42 -4.72
C ALA A 226 11.51 -13.08 -4.70
N PHE A 227 11.06 -12.10 -5.48
CA PHE A 227 11.64 -10.76 -5.48
C PHE A 227 11.35 -10.05 -4.16
N PHE A 228 10.09 -10.09 -3.71
CA PHE A 228 9.66 -9.40 -2.50
C PHE A 228 10.17 -10.04 -1.21
N GLU A 229 10.47 -11.35 -1.21
CA GLU A 229 11.13 -12.00 -0.08
C GLU A 229 12.45 -11.31 0.29
N GLN A 230 13.21 -10.86 -0.71
CA GLN A 230 14.47 -10.12 -0.52
C GLN A 230 14.27 -8.71 0.06
N LEU A 231 13.05 -8.17 -0.02
CA LEU A 231 12.70 -6.85 0.51
C LEU A 231 11.99 -6.91 1.87
N CYS A 232 11.34 -8.02 2.20
CA CYS A 232 10.53 -8.18 3.42
C CYS A 232 11.23 -9.00 4.52
N TYR A 233 12.46 -9.48 4.27
CA TYR A 233 13.16 -10.43 5.14
C TYR A 233 13.32 -9.98 6.60
N LEU A 234 13.32 -8.67 6.87
CA LEU A 234 13.47 -8.12 8.22
C LEU A 234 12.17 -8.13 9.03
N ASP A 235 11.02 -7.98 8.38
CA ASP A 235 9.71 -7.99 9.03
C ASP A 235 9.42 -9.35 9.69
N LYS A 236 10.03 -10.43 9.17
CA LYS A 236 9.99 -11.80 9.71
C LYS A 236 10.94 -12.04 10.90
N ARG A 237 11.71 -11.03 11.35
CA ARG A 237 12.78 -11.18 12.38
C ARG A 237 12.51 -10.37 13.65
N HIS A 238 11.25 -10.30 14.08
CA HIS A 238 10.82 -9.63 15.31
C HIS A 238 11.24 -8.15 15.39
N PRO A 239 10.85 -7.32 14.40
CA PRO A 239 11.20 -5.90 14.35
C PRO A 239 10.78 -5.17 15.63
N THR A 240 9.59 -5.49 16.18
CA THR A 240 9.05 -4.83 17.37
C THR A 240 9.97 -4.97 18.57
N GLU A 241 10.34 -6.21 18.90
CA GLU A 241 11.22 -6.51 20.03
C GLU A 241 12.58 -5.84 19.86
N LYS A 242 13.19 -5.97 18.68
CA LYS A 242 14.52 -5.39 18.39
C LYS A 242 14.55 -3.88 18.53
N ILE A 243 13.53 -3.21 18.00
CA ILE A 243 13.42 -1.75 18.06
C ILE A 243 13.19 -1.31 19.50
N VAL A 244 12.29 -1.97 20.24
CA VAL A 244 12.05 -1.65 21.65
C VAL A 244 13.33 -1.82 22.48
N ASN A 245 14.06 -2.91 22.29
CA ASN A 245 15.34 -3.17 22.96
C ASN A 245 16.39 -2.11 22.61
N LYS A 246 16.51 -1.73 21.34
CA LYS A 246 17.48 -0.72 20.87
C LYS A 246 17.17 0.68 21.41
N VAL A 247 15.91 1.08 21.41
CA VAL A 247 15.50 2.46 21.71
C VAL A 247 15.36 2.69 23.21
N PHE A 248 14.76 1.74 23.94
CA PHE A 248 14.38 1.94 25.34
C PHE A 248 15.33 1.26 26.33
N TYR A 249 15.78 0.03 26.04
CA TYR A 249 16.55 -0.76 27.01
C TYR A 249 18.07 -0.63 26.89
N HIS A 250 18.61 -0.22 25.73
CA HIS A 250 20.02 0.11 25.60
C HIS A 250 20.43 1.49 26.15
N ARG A 251 19.49 2.27 26.71
CA ARG A 251 19.77 3.57 27.33
C ARG A 251 20.13 3.48 28.82
N GLU A 252 20.08 2.31 29.47
CA GLU A 252 20.35 2.16 30.91
C GLU A 252 21.84 2.07 31.30
N THR A 253 22.78 2.14 30.36
CA THR A 253 24.22 2.19 30.67
C THR A 253 24.87 3.44 30.08
N LYS A 254 24.65 4.59 30.72
CA LYS A 254 25.55 5.74 30.71
C LYS A 254 25.48 6.49 32.03
#